data_AF-A0AAZ3SHN3-F1
#
_entry.id   AF-A0AAZ3SHN3-F1
#
_cell.length_a   1.000
_cell.length_b   1.000
_cell.length_c   1.000
_cell.angle_alpha   90.00
_cell.angle_beta   90.00
_cell.angle_gamma   90.00
#
_symmetry.space_group_name_H-M   'P 1'
#
loop_
_entity.id
_entity.type
_entity.pdbx_description
1 polymer ?
#
loop_
_entity_poly.entity_id
_entity_poly.type
_entity_poly.pdbx_seq_one_letter_code
_entity_poly.pdbx_strand_id
1 'polypeptide(L)'
;MVCLVFDMLMLNYVLSGLEKVNKAIAKSERQMCELKLQKINSVDKVDRLRKETLELEKHIAMLDRVNEWKFVQKDDMKTVYSFLYESLLLEVQFEKPNGEVCEQTERNIMDITFQRQMDDEKSQCYSRLVHNLLCQYIGSETTWFKKYPTSRYIPMLLHDVGLVVSRCRLLGEEIHLMKKWGALRLDILDISCVDTQVRILFSSLKSFSKFEMTVAVTSAYPFGLFHVQNFQNHIGNATKDQVEDIVSSVTPAKNYLTKIVKRIHESLLC
;
A
#
# COMPACT_ATOMS: atom_id res chain seq x y z
N MET A 1 37.31 -35.91 -82.55
CA MET A 1 36.10 -36.51 -81.96
C MET A 1 36.18 -36.60 -80.43
N VAL A 2 37.35 -36.88 -79.83
CA VAL A 2 37.52 -37.01 -78.36
C VAL A 2 37.37 -35.68 -77.59
N CYS A 3 37.86 -34.54 -78.10
CA CYS A 3 37.66 -33.23 -77.45
C CYS A 3 36.18 -32.84 -77.32
N LEU A 4 35.39 -33.00 -78.39
CA LEU A 4 33.98 -32.59 -78.41
C LEU A 4 33.12 -33.36 -77.38
N VAL A 5 33.44 -34.63 -77.12
CA VAL A 5 32.74 -35.44 -76.11
C VAL A 5 33.11 -34.99 -74.69
N PHE A 6 34.38 -34.65 -74.45
CA PHE A 6 34.84 -34.12 -73.17
C PHE A 6 34.24 -32.75 -72.87
N ASP A 7 34.21 -31.86 -73.86
CA ASP A 7 33.59 -30.53 -73.75
C ASP A 7 32.08 -30.62 -73.48
N MET A 8 31.38 -31.57 -74.11
CA MET A 8 29.95 -31.81 -73.88
C MET A 8 29.67 -32.39 -72.48
N LEU A 9 30.52 -33.27 -71.97
CA LEU A 9 30.42 -33.80 -70.59
C LEU A 9 30.69 -32.70 -69.56
N MET A 10 31.69 -31.87 -69.78
CA MET A 10 32.01 -30.71 -68.93
C MET A 10 30.88 -29.67 -68.95
N LEU A 11 30.29 -29.40 -70.11
CA LEU A 11 29.14 -28.51 -70.24
C LEU A 11 27.93 -29.04 -69.46
N ASN A 12 27.63 -30.34 -69.56
CA ASN A 12 26.55 -30.96 -68.79
C ASN A 12 26.79 -30.95 -67.27
N TYR A 13 28.04 -31.14 -66.83
CA TYR A 13 28.41 -31.05 -65.42
C TYR A 13 28.20 -29.62 -64.87
N VAL A 14 28.63 -28.61 -65.63
CA VAL A 14 28.44 -27.19 -65.28
C VAL A 14 26.96 -26.82 -65.26
N LEU A 15 26.17 -27.26 -66.24
CA LEU A 15 24.72 -27.03 -66.28
C LEU A 15 24.00 -27.67 -65.08
N SER A 16 24.35 -28.91 -64.71
CA SER A 16 23.81 -29.58 -63.53
C SER A 16 24.19 -28.88 -62.22
N GLY A 17 25.43 -28.38 -62.12
CA GLY A 17 25.89 -27.56 -61.00
C GLY A 17 25.09 -26.26 -60.88
N LEU A 18 24.87 -25.57 -62.00
CA LEU A 18 24.11 -24.32 -62.07
C LEU A 18 22.64 -24.52 -61.65
N GLU A 19 22.01 -25.61 -62.07
CA GLU A 19 20.65 -25.94 -61.65
C GLU A 19 20.53 -26.17 -60.13
N LYS A 20 21.51 -26.85 -59.52
CA LYS A 20 21.53 -27.07 -58.07
C LYS A 20 21.68 -25.76 -57.30
N VAL A 21 22.56 -24.87 -57.77
CA VAL A 21 22.76 -23.54 -57.18
C VAL A 21 21.47 -22.71 -57.31
N ASN A 22 20.84 -22.68 -58.48
CA ASN A 22 19.58 -21.96 -58.69
C ASN A 22 18.45 -22.46 -57.77
N LYS A 23 18.33 -23.78 -57.57
CA LYS A 23 17.37 -24.35 -56.62
C LYS A 23 17.67 -23.94 -55.18
N ALA A 24 18.95 -23.90 -54.79
CA ALA A 24 19.37 -23.48 -53.46
C ALA A 24 19.09 -21.99 -53.22
N ILE A 25 19.35 -21.12 -54.20
CA ILE A 25 19.04 -19.68 -54.16
C ILE A 25 17.53 -19.49 -53.98
N ALA A 26 16.70 -20.10 -54.84
CA ALA A 26 15.26 -19.97 -54.74
C ALA A 26 14.70 -20.47 -53.39
N LYS A 27 15.31 -21.52 -52.81
CA LYS A 27 14.95 -21.99 -51.46
C LYS A 27 15.34 -20.97 -50.38
N SER A 28 16.55 -20.40 -50.46
CA SER A 28 17.03 -19.40 -49.51
C SER A 28 16.20 -18.12 -49.57
N GLU A 29 15.82 -17.66 -50.76
CA GLU A 29 14.95 -16.49 -50.96
C GLU A 29 13.58 -16.70 -50.32
N ARG A 30 12.97 -17.88 -50.50
CA ARG A 30 11.70 -18.23 -49.84
C ARG A 30 11.83 -18.20 -48.31
N GLN A 31 12.87 -18.81 -47.76
CA GLN A 31 13.13 -18.80 -46.31
C GLN A 31 13.36 -17.37 -45.79
N MET A 32 14.08 -16.54 -46.54
CA MET A 32 14.29 -15.14 -46.16
C MET A 32 12.98 -14.34 -46.17
N CYS A 33 12.11 -14.56 -47.15
CA CYS A 33 10.79 -13.92 -47.18
C CYS A 33 9.91 -14.36 -46.00
N GLU A 34 9.91 -15.65 -45.68
CA GLU A 34 9.17 -16.20 -44.53
C GLU A 34 9.68 -15.62 -43.20
N LEU A 35 11.01 -15.58 -43.02
CA LEU A 35 11.62 -14.97 -41.83
C LEU A 35 11.33 -13.47 -41.71
N LYS A 36 11.32 -12.73 -42.84
CA LYS A 36 10.93 -11.32 -42.84
C LYS A 36 9.48 -11.13 -42.38
N LEU A 37 8.57 -11.96 -42.88
CA LEU A 37 7.16 -11.92 -42.48
C LEU A 37 6.98 -12.27 -40.99
N GLN A 38 7.66 -13.33 -40.52
CA GLN A 38 7.66 -13.70 -39.10
C GLN A 38 8.18 -12.56 -38.23
N LYS A 39 9.28 -11.91 -38.62
CA LYS A 39 9.85 -10.77 -37.90
C LYS A 39 8.86 -9.61 -37.79
N ILE A 40 8.20 -9.23 -38.89
CA ILE A 40 7.18 -8.16 -38.88
C ILE A 40 6.03 -8.52 -37.92
N ASN A 41 5.49 -9.73 -38.03
CA ASN A 41 4.43 -10.20 -37.14
C ASN A 41 4.85 -10.20 -35.66
N SER A 42 6.09 -10.60 -35.37
CA SER A 42 6.64 -10.57 -34.01
C SER A 42 6.80 -9.15 -33.49
N VAL A 43 7.24 -8.20 -34.31
CA VAL A 43 7.35 -6.77 -33.95
C VAL A 43 5.96 -6.20 -33.63
N ASP A 44 4.97 -6.43 -34.50
CA ASP A 44 3.59 -5.97 -34.26
C ASP A 44 3.01 -6.57 -32.98
N LYS A 45 3.32 -7.84 -32.69
CA LYS A 45 2.89 -8.50 -31.44
C LYS A 45 3.54 -7.85 -30.23
N VAL A 46 4.84 -7.54 -30.28
CA VAL A 46 5.56 -6.88 -29.18
C VAL A 46 5.01 -5.47 -28.95
N ASP A 47 4.78 -4.70 -30.01
CA ASP A 47 4.25 -3.34 -29.90
C ASP A 47 2.83 -3.33 -29.31
N ARG A 48 1.99 -4.30 -29.70
CA ARG A 48 0.66 -4.46 -29.12
C ARG A 48 0.72 -4.83 -27.64
N LEU A 49 1.53 -5.81 -27.26
CA LEU A 49 1.72 -6.22 -25.86
C LEU A 49 2.25 -5.05 -25.02
N ARG A 50 3.19 -4.26 -25.54
CA ARG A 50 3.73 -3.09 -24.84
C ARG A 50 2.66 -2.05 -24.55
N LYS A 51 1.75 -1.80 -25.50
CA LYS A 51 0.60 -0.90 -25.30
C LYS A 51 -0.35 -1.45 -24.24
N GLU A 52 -0.66 -2.74 -24.29
CA GLU A 52 -1.51 -3.39 -23.29
C GLU A 52 -0.90 -3.33 -21.88
N THR A 53 0.40 -3.59 -21.74
CA THR A 53 1.12 -3.44 -20.47
C THR A 53 1.01 -2.02 -19.92
N LEU A 54 1.23 -1.00 -20.76
CA LEU A 54 1.14 0.40 -20.34
C LEU A 54 -0.29 0.77 -19.87
N GLU A 55 -1.32 0.27 -20.54
CA GLU A 55 -2.71 0.50 -20.11
C GLU A 55 -3.02 -0.23 -18.79
N LEU A 56 -2.54 -1.45 -18.59
CA LEU A 56 -2.67 -2.17 -17.33
C LEU A 56 -1.95 -1.46 -16.18
N GLU A 57 -0.74 -0.95 -16.40
CA GLU A 57 0.00 -0.16 -15.41
C GLU A 57 -0.77 1.09 -14.98
N LYS A 58 -1.44 1.78 -15.92
CA LYS A 58 -2.30 2.93 -15.58
C LYS A 58 -3.49 2.51 -14.71
N HIS A 59 -4.14 1.39 -15.03
CA HIS A 59 -5.24 0.87 -14.21
C HIS A 59 -4.78 0.47 -12.80
N ILE A 60 -3.62 -0.17 -12.67
CA ILE A 60 -3.02 -0.51 -11.37
C ILE A 60 -2.72 0.77 -10.58
N ALA A 61 -2.10 1.76 -11.21
CA ALA A 61 -1.80 3.05 -10.57
C ALA A 61 -3.07 3.79 -10.14
N MET A 62 -4.20 3.62 -10.84
CA MET A 62 -5.50 4.13 -10.41
C MET A 62 -6.03 3.37 -9.18
N LEU A 63 -5.99 2.04 -9.20
CA LEU A 63 -6.43 1.19 -8.09
C LEU A 63 -5.62 1.47 -6.82
N ASP A 64 -4.30 1.64 -6.94
CA ASP A 64 -3.39 2.00 -5.85
C ASP A 64 -3.73 3.35 -5.19
N ARG A 65 -4.45 4.25 -5.88
CA ARG A 65 -4.88 5.54 -5.31
C ARG A 65 -6.16 5.44 -4.50
N VAL A 66 -6.98 4.42 -4.76
CA VAL A 66 -8.30 4.25 -4.13
C VAL A 66 -8.29 3.16 -3.06
N ASN A 67 -7.33 2.24 -3.11
CA ASN A 67 -7.16 1.17 -2.15
C ASN A 67 -6.14 1.54 -1.07
N GLU A 68 -6.43 1.17 0.17
CA GLU A 68 -5.48 1.31 1.29
C GLU A 68 -4.39 0.21 1.28
N TRP A 69 -4.59 -0.83 0.47
CA TRP A 69 -3.69 -1.97 0.35
C TRP A 69 -3.18 -2.14 -1.08
N LYS A 70 -2.00 -2.76 -1.20
CA LYS A 70 -1.42 -3.19 -2.47
C LYS A 70 -1.10 -4.66 -2.43
N PHE A 71 -1.24 -5.31 -3.58
CA PHE A 71 -0.76 -6.68 -3.75
C PHE A 71 0.76 -6.67 -3.81
N VAL A 72 1.41 -7.56 -3.04
CA VAL A 72 2.88 -7.68 -3.02
C VAL A 72 3.30 -8.93 -3.78
N GLN A 73 2.85 -10.09 -3.33
CA GLN A 73 3.21 -11.38 -3.92
C GLN A 73 2.19 -12.46 -3.57
N LYS A 74 2.18 -13.51 -4.39
CA LYS A 74 1.41 -14.73 -4.17
C LYS A 74 2.27 -15.93 -4.55
N ASP A 75 2.23 -16.96 -3.74
CA ASP A 75 2.71 -18.29 -4.05
C ASP A 75 1.61 -19.34 -3.76
N ASP A 76 1.94 -20.62 -3.88
CA ASP A 76 0.98 -21.70 -3.68
C ASP A 76 0.46 -21.77 -2.24
N MET A 77 1.22 -21.31 -1.26
CA MET A 77 0.93 -21.45 0.16
C MET A 77 0.48 -20.13 0.80
N LYS A 78 0.77 -18.98 0.20
CA LYS A 78 0.43 -17.69 0.79
C LYS A 78 0.22 -16.56 -0.20
N THR A 79 -0.49 -15.54 0.27
CA THR A 79 -0.59 -14.24 -0.40
C THR A 79 -0.20 -13.13 0.58
N VAL A 80 0.55 -12.15 0.10
CA VAL A 80 1.00 -11.00 0.89
C VAL A 80 0.44 -9.72 0.30
N TYR A 81 -0.13 -8.90 1.19
CA TYR A 81 -0.63 -7.56 0.90
C TYR A 81 0.09 -6.54 1.77
N SER A 82 0.34 -5.34 1.25
CA SER A 82 0.95 -4.25 2.01
C SER A 82 -0.04 -3.13 2.27
N PHE A 83 0.05 -2.53 3.45
CA PHE A 83 -0.64 -1.31 3.86
C PHE A 83 0.41 -0.23 4.21
N LEU A 84 -0.03 1.03 4.28
CA LEU A 84 0.80 2.16 4.74
C LEU A 84 2.15 2.30 4.01
N TYR A 85 2.16 2.15 2.69
CA TYR A 85 3.40 2.20 1.89
C TYR A 85 4.43 1.16 2.36
N GLU A 86 4.00 -0.10 2.45
CA GLU A 86 4.83 -1.27 2.79
C GLU A 86 5.34 -1.34 4.23
N SER A 87 4.95 -0.40 5.10
CA SER A 87 5.33 -0.46 6.51
C SER A 87 4.52 -1.45 7.35
N LEU A 88 3.41 -1.98 6.81
CA LEU A 88 2.62 -3.05 7.41
C LEU A 88 2.27 -4.11 6.35
N LEU A 89 2.71 -5.34 6.56
CA LEU A 89 2.42 -6.48 5.69
C LEU A 89 1.36 -7.36 6.33
N LEU A 90 0.37 -7.78 5.54
CA LEU A 90 -0.62 -8.79 5.86
C LEU A 90 -0.28 -10.05 5.05
N GLU A 91 -0.01 -11.15 5.72
CA GLU A 91 0.23 -12.45 5.11
C GLU A 91 -0.95 -13.38 5.40
N VAL A 92 -1.55 -13.92 4.34
CA VAL A 92 -2.63 -14.92 4.39
C VAL A 92 -2.05 -16.27 3.97
N GLN A 93 -2.04 -17.23 4.88
CA GLN A 93 -1.53 -18.59 4.62
C GLN A 93 -2.69 -19.54 4.30
N PHE A 94 -2.53 -20.34 3.26
CA PHE A 94 -3.51 -21.32 2.80
C PHE A 94 -3.13 -22.74 3.15
N GLU A 95 -4.11 -23.63 3.12
CA GLU A 95 -3.85 -25.06 3.16
C GLU A 95 -2.99 -25.51 1.97
N LYS A 96 -2.20 -26.57 2.19
CA LYS A 96 -1.35 -27.12 1.14
C LYS A 96 -2.22 -27.71 0.01
N PRO A 97 -1.96 -27.35 -1.26
CA PRO A 97 -2.76 -27.87 -2.35
C PRO A 97 -2.53 -29.37 -2.56
N ASN A 98 -3.62 -30.11 -2.76
CA ASN A 98 -3.60 -31.54 -3.07
C ASN A 98 -3.46 -31.83 -4.58
N GLY A 99 -2.83 -30.92 -5.35
CA GLY A 99 -2.72 -31.01 -6.80
C GLY A 99 -2.43 -29.66 -7.45
N GLU A 100 -2.63 -29.57 -8.78
CA GLU A 100 -2.48 -28.33 -9.53
C GLU A 100 -3.51 -27.28 -9.07
N VAL A 101 -3.03 -26.09 -8.67
CA VAL A 101 -3.89 -25.02 -8.17
C VAL A 101 -4.47 -24.25 -9.36
N CYS A 102 -5.77 -24.41 -9.59
CA CYS A 102 -6.49 -23.49 -10.47
C CYS A 102 -6.84 -22.21 -9.71
N GLU A 103 -6.79 -21.04 -10.36
CA GLU A 103 -7.10 -19.74 -9.74
C GLU A 103 -8.52 -19.68 -9.13
N GLN A 104 -9.43 -20.52 -9.61
CA GLN A 104 -10.83 -20.57 -9.20
C GLN A 104 -11.09 -21.51 -8.02
N THR A 105 -10.09 -22.27 -7.57
CA THR A 105 -10.26 -23.21 -6.46
C THR A 105 -10.28 -22.45 -5.14
N GLU A 106 -11.40 -22.55 -4.43
CA GLU A 106 -11.50 -22.05 -3.05
C GLU A 106 -10.54 -22.83 -2.14
N ARG A 107 -9.81 -22.12 -1.29
CA ARG A 107 -8.85 -22.72 -0.35
C ARG A 107 -9.12 -22.26 1.07
N ASN A 108 -8.94 -23.15 2.03
CA ASN A 108 -9.00 -22.80 3.44
C ASN A 108 -7.82 -21.90 3.82
N ILE A 109 -8.09 -20.88 4.63
CA ILE A 109 -7.10 -20.02 5.26
C ILE A 109 -6.69 -20.68 6.57
N MET A 110 -5.41 -20.99 6.69
CA MET A 110 -4.83 -21.63 7.89
C MET A 110 -4.42 -20.59 8.92
N ASP A 111 -3.89 -19.46 8.46
CA ASP A 111 -3.43 -18.38 9.34
C ASP A 111 -3.46 -17.02 8.63
N ILE A 112 -3.57 -15.96 9.44
CA ILE A 112 -3.50 -14.58 9.00
C ILE A 112 -2.54 -13.86 9.95
N THR A 113 -1.41 -13.43 9.42
CA THR A 113 -0.36 -12.78 10.22
C THR A 113 -0.08 -11.37 9.71
N PHE A 114 0.45 -10.53 10.60
CA PHE A 114 0.82 -9.17 10.28
C PHE A 114 2.28 -8.93 10.66
N GLN A 115 3.02 -8.25 9.80
CA GLN A 115 4.41 -7.89 10.03
C GLN A 115 4.59 -6.38 9.92
N ARG A 116 5.14 -5.77 10.97
CA ARG A 116 5.49 -4.35 10.99
C ARG A 116 6.89 -4.17 10.39
N GLN A 117 6.99 -3.34 9.36
CA GLN A 117 8.20 -3.02 8.61
C GLN A 117 8.50 -1.52 8.75
N MET A 118 8.81 -1.08 9.96
CA MET A 118 9.08 0.34 10.24
C MET A 118 10.29 0.48 11.15
N ASP A 119 11.15 1.45 10.83
CA ASP A 119 12.28 1.86 11.67
C ASP A 119 11.78 2.85 12.74
N ASP A 120 11.61 2.37 13.97
CA ASP A 120 11.05 3.15 15.08
C ASP A 120 11.93 4.33 15.52
N GLU A 121 13.23 4.28 15.26
CA GLU A 121 14.14 5.37 15.63
C GLU A 121 14.05 6.52 14.63
N LYS A 122 13.93 6.20 13.34
CA LYS A 122 13.85 7.19 12.26
C LYS A 122 12.44 7.69 11.98
N SER A 123 11.43 6.99 12.48
CA SER A 123 10.03 7.30 12.18
C SER A 123 9.46 8.45 13.00
N GLN A 124 8.62 9.24 12.36
CA GLN A 124 7.89 10.33 13.01
C GLN A 124 6.96 9.79 14.10
N CYS A 125 6.75 10.57 15.17
CA CYS A 125 5.97 10.11 16.32
C CYS A 125 4.52 9.74 15.97
N TYR A 126 3.91 10.46 15.02
CA TYR A 126 2.55 10.16 14.55
C TYR A 126 2.50 8.88 13.70
N SER A 127 3.55 8.56 12.93
CA SER A 127 3.65 7.28 12.22
C SER A 127 3.74 6.12 13.21
N ARG A 128 4.58 6.27 14.25
CA ARG A 128 4.69 5.29 15.34
C ARG A 128 3.37 5.06 16.06
N LEU A 129 2.66 6.14 16.40
CA LEU A 129 1.33 6.07 16.97
C LEU A 129 0.37 5.25 16.10
N VAL A 130 0.31 5.53 14.79
CA VAL A 130 -0.54 4.78 13.85
C VAL A 130 -0.22 3.29 13.87
N HIS A 131 1.05 2.92 13.81
CA HIS A 131 1.45 1.51 13.88
C HIS A 131 1.12 0.87 15.23
N ASN A 132 1.30 1.58 16.35
CA ASN A 132 0.96 1.07 17.67
C ASN A 132 -0.55 0.82 17.82
N LEU A 133 -1.39 1.71 17.29
CA LEU A 133 -2.85 1.54 17.24
C LEU A 133 -3.24 0.33 16.39
N LEU A 134 -2.57 0.12 15.26
CA LEU A 134 -2.81 -1.05 14.40
C LEU A 134 -2.36 -2.34 15.07
N CYS A 135 -1.22 -2.35 15.76
CA CYS A 135 -0.79 -3.50 16.56
C CYS A 135 -1.80 -3.83 17.68
N GLN A 136 -2.39 -2.82 18.34
CA GLN A 136 -3.47 -3.04 19.31
C GLN A 136 -4.71 -3.65 18.67
N TYR A 137 -5.14 -3.14 17.51
CA TYR A 137 -6.25 -3.72 16.75
C TYR A 137 -5.99 -5.18 16.36
N ILE A 138 -4.84 -5.45 15.75
CA ILE A 138 -4.45 -6.78 15.29
C ILE A 138 -4.36 -7.75 16.47
N GLY A 139 -3.73 -7.34 17.57
CA GLY A 139 -3.59 -8.16 18.78
C GLY A 139 -4.89 -8.37 19.55
N SER A 140 -5.92 -7.56 19.30
CA SER A 140 -7.24 -7.75 19.95
C SER A 140 -8.05 -8.91 19.36
N GLU A 141 -7.76 -9.29 18.11
CA GLU A 141 -8.39 -10.44 17.44
C GLU A 141 -7.42 -11.61 17.41
N THR A 142 -7.73 -12.67 18.14
CA THR A 142 -6.86 -13.85 18.25
C THR A 142 -7.20 -14.95 17.24
N THR A 143 -8.31 -14.81 16.51
CA THR A 143 -8.82 -15.85 15.61
C THR A 143 -9.29 -15.31 14.26
N TRP A 144 -8.44 -14.52 13.61
CA TRP A 144 -8.67 -13.97 12.27
C TRP A 144 -9.17 -15.01 11.26
N PHE A 145 -8.55 -16.19 11.21
CA PHE A 145 -8.94 -17.27 10.31
C PHE A 145 -10.36 -17.82 10.56
N LYS A 146 -10.92 -17.67 11.77
CA LYS A 146 -12.33 -18.04 12.02
C LYS A 146 -13.30 -17.05 11.39
N LYS A 147 -12.94 -15.76 11.38
CA LYS A 147 -13.72 -14.69 10.75
C LYS A 147 -13.61 -14.72 9.21
N TYR A 148 -12.45 -15.10 8.70
CA TYR A 148 -12.16 -15.19 7.27
C TYR A 148 -11.62 -16.59 6.94
N PRO A 149 -12.49 -17.62 6.87
CA PRO A 149 -12.06 -19.02 6.82
C PRO A 149 -11.50 -19.48 5.49
N THR A 150 -11.82 -18.80 4.39
CA THR A 150 -11.45 -19.27 3.04
C THR A 150 -11.09 -18.12 2.11
N SER A 151 -10.45 -18.43 0.98
CA SER A 151 -9.94 -17.44 0.02
C SER A 151 -11.02 -16.47 -0.52
N ARG A 152 -12.30 -16.86 -0.57
CA ARG A 152 -13.40 -15.95 -0.96
C ARG A 152 -13.59 -14.76 -0.02
N TYR A 153 -13.11 -14.87 1.23
CA TYR A 153 -13.23 -13.83 2.24
C TYR A 153 -12.10 -12.80 2.19
N ILE A 154 -11.07 -13.01 1.36
CA ILE A 154 -9.94 -12.08 1.24
C ILE A 154 -10.39 -10.65 0.91
N PRO A 155 -11.31 -10.40 -0.05
CA PRO A 155 -11.79 -9.04 -0.30
C PRO A 155 -12.42 -8.38 0.94
N MET A 156 -13.15 -9.15 1.75
CA MET A 156 -13.77 -8.67 2.98
C MET A 156 -12.73 -8.41 4.08
N LEU A 157 -11.74 -9.29 4.23
CA LEU A 157 -10.60 -9.10 5.13
C LEU A 157 -9.86 -7.80 4.79
N LEU A 158 -9.51 -7.61 3.51
CA LEU A 158 -8.79 -6.43 3.04
C LEU A 158 -9.62 -5.14 3.21
N HIS A 159 -10.94 -5.22 3.02
CA HIS A 159 -11.84 -4.11 3.27
C HIS A 159 -11.88 -3.73 4.76
N ASP A 160 -12.11 -4.70 5.65
CA ASP A 160 -12.23 -4.47 7.09
C ASP A 160 -10.93 -3.91 7.68
N VAL A 161 -9.79 -4.52 7.34
CA VAL A 161 -8.46 -4.04 7.76
C VAL A 161 -8.19 -2.67 7.15
N GLY A 162 -8.52 -2.48 5.87
CA GLY A 162 -8.36 -1.21 5.17
C GLY A 162 -9.11 -0.06 5.83
N LEU A 163 -10.33 -0.29 6.32
CA LEU A 163 -11.09 0.72 7.06
C LEU A 163 -10.38 1.17 8.34
N VAL A 164 -9.82 0.23 9.11
CA VAL A 164 -9.10 0.56 10.35
C VAL A 164 -7.78 1.27 10.05
N VAL A 165 -7.02 0.78 9.06
CA VAL A 165 -5.80 1.42 8.57
C VAL A 165 -6.07 2.85 8.12
N SER A 166 -7.11 3.07 7.31
CA SER A 166 -7.49 4.40 6.82
C SER A 166 -7.80 5.37 7.97
N ARG A 167 -8.59 4.94 8.96
CA ARG A 167 -8.94 5.76 10.13
C ARG A 167 -7.72 6.13 10.96
N CYS A 168 -6.83 5.18 11.22
CA CYS A 168 -5.59 5.43 11.95
C CYS A 168 -4.65 6.34 11.15
N ARG A 169 -4.49 6.11 9.84
CA ARG A 169 -3.70 6.97 8.95
C ARG A 169 -4.18 8.42 8.98
N LEU A 170 -5.50 8.64 8.90
CA LEU A 170 -6.10 9.97 8.98
C LEU A 170 -5.81 10.66 10.32
N LEU A 171 -5.81 9.93 11.44
CA LEU A 171 -5.35 10.49 12.73
C LEU A 171 -3.89 10.94 12.67
N GLY A 172 -3.02 10.11 12.08
CA GLY A 172 -1.61 10.47 11.87
C GLY A 172 -1.46 11.75 11.05
N GLU A 173 -2.27 11.92 10.01
CA GLU A 173 -2.32 13.14 9.19
C GLU A 173 -2.83 14.35 9.97
N GLU A 174 -3.87 14.20 10.80
CA GLU A 174 -4.34 15.27 11.69
C GLU A 174 -3.22 15.76 12.62
N ILE A 175 -2.51 14.83 13.26
CA ILE A 175 -1.40 15.17 14.16
C ILE A 175 -0.25 15.81 13.40
N HIS A 176 0.10 15.31 12.22
CA HIS A 176 1.12 15.90 11.37
C HIS A 176 0.78 17.37 11.03
N LEU A 177 -0.47 17.62 10.61
CA LEU A 177 -0.93 18.95 10.25
C LEU A 177 -0.94 19.89 11.47
N MET A 178 -1.40 19.43 12.63
CA MET A 178 -1.37 20.22 13.86
C MET A 178 0.07 20.50 14.34
N LYS A 179 0.99 19.53 14.21
CA LYS A 179 2.40 19.75 14.56
C LYS A 179 3.05 20.78 13.63
N LYS A 180 2.67 20.79 12.36
CA LYS A 180 3.23 21.71 11.34
C LYS A 180 2.63 23.12 11.39
N TRP A 181 1.33 23.25 11.65
CA TRP A 181 0.60 24.51 11.50
C TRP A 181 -0.14 24.96 12.77
N GLY A 182 -0.18 24.14 13.82
CA GLY A 182 -0.94 24.40 15.04
C GLY A 182 -0.41 25.58 15.84
N ALA A 183 0.89 25.85 15.81
CA ALA A 183 1.47 27.00 16.51
C ALA A 183 0.85 28.34 16.07
N LEU A 184 0.61 28.50 14.76
CA LEU A 184 0.09 29.75 14.20
C LEU A 184 -1.42 29.92 14.37
N ARG A 185 -2.17 28.82 14.55
CA ARG A 185 -3.64 28.82 14.44
C ARG A 185 -4.36 28.37 15.70
N LEU A 186 -3.67 27.72 16.61
CA LEU A 186 -4.26 26.97 17.73
C LEU A 186 -3.41 27.09 19.02
N ASP A 187 -2.41 27.98 19.05
CA ASP A 187 -1.47 28.18 20.16
C ASP A 187 -0.80 26.88 20.64
N ILE A 188 -0.56 25.95 19.71
CA ILE A 188 0.14 24.69 20.00
C ILE A 188 1.64 24.94 19.97
N LEU A 189 2.30 24.80 21.11
CA LEU A 189 3.74 24.93 21.22
C LEU A 189 4.46 23.64 20.82
N ASP A 190 3.95 22.47 21.23
CA ASP A 190 4.51 21.17 20.86
C ASP A 190 3.44 20.06 20.84
N ILE A 191 3.68 19.05 20.01
CA ILE A 191 2.93 17.79 20.01
C ILE A 191 3.93 16.63 19.98
N SER A 192 3.73 15.66 20.87
CA SER A 192 4.49 14.42 20.89
C SER A 192 3.56 13.21 21.07
N CYS A 193 4.03 12.04 20.64
CA CYS A 193 3.30 10.79 20.79
C CYS A 193 4.20 9.75 21.47
N VAL A 194 3.66 9.06 22.47
CA VAL A 194 4.32 7.96 23.17
C VAL A 194 3.31 6.82 23.22
N ASP A 195 3.69 5.65 22.73
CA ASP A 195 2.80 4.49 22.56
C ASP A 195 1.51 4.84 21.81
N THR A 196 0.37 4.81 22.50
CA THR A 196 -0.94 5.22 22.00
C THR A 196 -1.48 6.49 22.64
N GLN A 197 -0.59 7.32 23.18
CA GLN A 197 -0.92 8.59 23.81
C GLN A 197 -0.42 9.77 22.98
N VAL A 198 -1.21 10.84 22.95
CA VAL A 198 -0.87 12.11 22.31
C VAL A 198 -0.77 13.18 23.38
N ARG A 199 0.42 13.77 23.53
CA ARG A 199 0.68 14.92 24.40
C ARG A 199 0.68 16.19 23.57
N ILE A 200 -0.08 17.18 24.00
CA ILE A 200 -0.20 18.49 23.35
C ILE A 200 0.12 19.56 24.40
N LEU A 201 1.10 20.39 24.10
CA LEU A 201 1.49 21.55 24.91
C LEU A 201 0.96 22.81 24.25
N PHE A 202 0.11 23.53 24.96
CA PHE A 202 -0.44 24.81 24.56
C PHE A 202 0.29 25.96 25.23
N SER A 203 0.43 27.08 24.52
CA SER A 203 1.04 28.30 25.05
C SER A 203 0.51 29.53 24.30
N SER A 204 -0.31 30.34 24.97
CA SER A 204 -0.86 31.59 24.44
C SER A 204 -0.40 32.77 25.28
N LEU A 205 0.23 33.75 24.63
CA LEU A 205 0.55 35.03 25.27
C LEU A 205 -0.70 35.89 25.45
N LYS A 206 -1.71 35.73 24.58
CA LYS A 206 -2.93 36.52 24.59
C LYS A 206 -3.77 36.25 25.84
N SER A 207 -3.96 34.98 26.18
CA SER A 207 -4.67 34.58 27.40
C SER A 207 -3.74 34.41 28.62
N PHE A 208 -2.43 34.66 28.44
CA PHE A 208 -1.40 34.41 29.44
C PHE A 208 -1.52 33.01 30.06
N SER A 209 -1.62 32.00 29.19
CA SER A 209 -1.90 30.61 29.56
C SER A 209 -0.90 29.65 28.93
N LYS A 210 -0.45 28.68 29.71
CA LYS A 210 0.43 27.60 29.26
C LYS A 210 0.12 26.34 30.04
N PHE A 211 -0.29 25.29 29.35
CA PHE A 211 -0.61 24.00 29.95
C PHE A 211 -0.38 22.89 28.93
N GLU A 212 -0.20 21.67 29.41
CA GLU A 212 -0.18 20.48 28.57
C GLU A 212 -1.24 19.47 28.99
N MET A 213 -1.69 18.71 28.00
CA MET A 213 -2.61 17.58 28.20
C MET A 213 -2.09 16.37 27.45
N THR A 214 -2.37 15.19 28.00
CA THR A 214 -2.13 13.91 27.34
C THR A 214 -3.44 13.15 27.22
N VAL A 215 -3.77 12.71 26.01
CA VAL A 215 -4.95 11.88 25.75
C VAL A 215 -4.54 10.48 25.29
N ALA A 216 -5.22 9.46 25.80
CA ALA A 216 -5.09 8.10 25.31
C ALA A 216 -5.96 7.89 24.07
N VAL A 217 -5.37 7.31 23.03
CA VAL A 217 -6.03 6.96 21.77
C VAL A 217 -6.14 5.45 21.67
N THR A 218 -7.22 4.97 21.05
CA THR A 218 -7.46 3.55 20.80
C THR A 218 -7.72 3.31 19.32
N SER A 219 -7.63 2.05 18.90
CA SER A 219 -7.93 1.63 17.52
C SER A 219 -9.39 1.88 17.10
N ALA A 220 -10.26 2.25 18.04
CA ALA A 220 -11.64 2.67 17.77
C ALA A 220 -11.75 4.09 17.20
N TYR A 221 -10.64 4.83 17.07
CA TYR A 221 -10.64 6.15 16.44
C TYR A 221 -11.30 6.12 15.04
N PRO A 222 -12.12 7.13 14.65
CA PRO A 222 -12.45 8.35 15.40
C PRO A 222 -13.69 8.24 16.30
N PHE A 223 -14.24 7.05 16.49
CA PHE A 223 -15.50 6.84 17.19
C PHE A 223 -15.31 6.51 18.68
N GLY A 224 -14.10 6.11 19.08
CA GLY A 224 -13.73 5.97 20.49
C GLY A 224 -13.60 7.33 21.18
N LEU A 225 -14.09 7.41 22.41
CA LEU A 225 -13.96 8.60 23.26
C LEU A 225 -12.50 8.76 23.74
N PHE A 226 -12.01 10.00 23.71
CA PHE A 226 -10.72 10.32 24.31
C PHE A 226 -10.85 10.42 25.83
N HIS A 227 -9.84 9.93 26.53
CA HIS A 227 -9.70 10.07 27.97
C HIS A 227 -8.45 10.89 28.26
N VAL A 228 -8.59 11.97 29.03
CA VAL A 228 -7.47 12.80 29.49
C VAL A 228 -6.71 12.01 30.56
N GLN A 229 -5.52 11.55 30.20
CA GLN A 229 -4.66 10.77 31.09
C GLN A 229 -3.90 11.68 32.06
N ASN A 230 -3.34 12.76 31.52
CA ASN A 230 -2.57 13.72 32.30
C ASN A 230 -2.94 15.14 31.89
N PHE A 231 -2.87 16.05 32.86
CA PHE A 231 -3.01 17.48 32.65
C PHE A 231 -2.04 18.20 33.58
N GLN A 232 -1.28 19.14 33.03
CA GLN A 232 -0.37 19.96 33.80
C GLN A 232 -0.52 21.42 33.38
N ASN A 233 -0.97 22.24 34.32
CA ASN A 233 -0.97 23.69 34.15
C ASN A 233 0.39 24.26 34.55
N HIS A 234 0.95 25.14 33.72
CA HIS A 234 2.22 25.81 33.98
C HIS A 234 2.03 27.31 34.24
N ILE A 235 1.11 27.95 33.53
CA ILE A 235 0.80 29.38 33.62
C ILE A 235 -0.70 29.57 33.36
N GLY A 236 -1.36 30.43 34.13
CA GLY A 236 -2.78 30.74 33.98
C GLY A 236 -3.66 29.86 34.87
N ASN A 237 -4.96 29.82 34.58
CA ASN A 237 -5.98 29.21 35.44
C ASN A 237 -6.70 28.01 34.80
N ALA A 238 -6.17 27.47 33.69
CA ALA A 238 -6.76 26.31 33.05
C ALA A 238 -6.73 25.10 33.99
N THR A 239 -7.86 24.40 34.11
CA THR A 239 -7.99 23.21 34.96
C THR A 239 -8.19 21.95 34.13
N LYS A 240 -7.90 20.81 34.75
CA LYS A 240 -8.15 19.49 34.14
C LYS A 240 -9.64 19.31 33.81
N ASP A 241 -10.52 19.66 34.74
CA ASP A 241 -11.98 19.52 34.59
C ASP A 241 -12.49 20.29 33.37
N GLN A 242 -12.01 21.52 33.14
CA GLN A 242 -12.38 22.30 31.95
C GLN A 242 -11.98 21.59 30.65
N VAL A 243 -10.79 20.98 30.62
CA VAL A 243 -10.33 20.22 29.45
C VAL A 243 -11.14 18.95 29.26
N GLU A 244 -11.47 18.23 30.34
CA GLU A 244 -12.30 17.02 30.29
C GLU A 244 -13.74 17.33 29.83
N ASP A 245 -14.32 18.43 30.30
CA ASP A 245 -15.62 18.93 29.85
C ASP A 245 -15.59 19.26 28.35
N ILE A 246 -14.53 19.91 27.86
CA ILE A 246 -14.38 20.19 26.43
C ILE A 246 -14.24 18.89 25.63
N VAL A 247 -13.38 17.96 26.06
CA VAL A 247 -13.16 16.67 25.38
C VAL A 247 -14.46 15.86 25.27
N SER A 248 -15.24 15.80 26.34
CA SER A 248 -16.52 15.09 26.39
C SER A 248 -17.64 15.79 25.62
N SER A 249 -17.59 17.12 25.47
CA SER A 249 -18.56 17.89 24.70
C SER A 249 -18.48 17.66 23.18
N VAL A 250 -17.32 17.22 22.66
CA VAL A 250 -17.13 17.02 21.22
C VAL A 250 -17.59 15.62 20.82
N THR A 251 -18.50 15.56 19.84
CA THR A 251 -18.98 14.28 19.31
C THR A 251 -17.91 13.56 18.47
N PRO A 252 -17.63 12.27 18.75
CA PRO A 252 -16.71 11.44 17.96
C PRO A 252 -17.13 11.35 16.50
N ALA A 253 -16.24 11.77 15.59
CA ALA A 253 -16.45 11.75 14.14
C ALA A 253 -15.13 12.06 13.43
N LYS A 254 -15.12 12.05 12.08
CA LYS A 254 -13.96 12.52 11.31
C LYS A 254 -13.41 13.85 11.85
N ASN A 255 -12.08 13.93 11.97
CA ASN A 255 -11.33 15.05 12.53
C ASN A 255 -11.55 15.26 14.04
N TYR A 256 -11.75 14.19 14.81
CA TYR A 256 -12.18 14.29 16.20
C TYR A 256 -11.15 15.02 17.07
N LEU A 257 -9.87 14.63 16.98
CA LEU A 257 -8.80 15.26 17.75
C LEU A 257 -8.65 16.74 17.38
N THR A 258 -8.67 17.05 16.07
CA THR A 258 -8.61 18.43 15.59
C THR A 258 -9.77 19.28 16.13
N LYS A 259 -10.98 18.74 16.22
CA LYS A 259 -12.15 19.45 16.75
C LYS A 259 -12.00 19.75 18.25
N ILE A 260 -11.49 18.79 19.02
CA ILE A 260 -11.19 19.01 20.46
C ILE A 260 -10.16 20.12 20.62
N VAL A 261 -9.05 20.04 19.90
CA VAL A 261 -7.97 21.03 19.98
C VAL A 261 -8.48 22.43 19.61
N LYS A 262 -9.33 22.55 18.59
CA LYS A 262 -9.99 23.81 18.22
C LYS A 262 -10.87 24.36 19.35
N ARG A 263 -11.70 23.52 19.97
CA ARG A 263 -12.55 23.92 21.10
C ARG A 263 -11.72 24.38 22.30
N ILE A 264 -10.64 23.67 22.61
CA ILE A 264 -9.69 24.08 23.66
C ILE A 264 -9.11 25.45 23.37
N HIS A 265 -8.67 25.69 22.13
CA HIS A 265 -8.14 26.99 21.74
C HIS A 265 -9.19 28.09 21.86
N GLU A 266 -10.40 27.88 21.34
CA GLU A 266 -11.51 28.83 21.42
C GLU A 266 -11.93 29.15 22.86
N SER A 267 -11.93 28.16 23.75
CA SER A 267 -12.44 28.31 25.12
C SER A 267 -11.40 28.73 26.14
N LEU A 268 -10.13 28.36 25.97
CA LEU A 268 -9.09 28.52 27.00
C LEU A 268 -7.89 29.38 26.56
N LEU A 269 -7.73 29.65 25.25
CA LEU A 269 -6.51 30.31 24.71
C LEU A 269 -6.79 31.61 23.94
N CYS A 270 -8.04 31.82 23.53
CA CYS A 270 -8.53 33.01 22.84
C CYS A 270 -8.95 34.15 23.77
#